data_AF-A0A0N4T6V3-F1
#
_entry.id   AF-A0A0N4T6V3-F1
#
_cell.length_a   1.000
_cell.length_b   1.000
_cell.length_c   1.000
_cell.angle_alpha   90.00
_cell.angle_beta   90.00
_cell.angle_gamma   90.00
#
_symmetry.space_group_name_H-M   'P 1'
#
loop_
_entity.id
_entity.type
_entity.pdbx_description
1 polymer ?
#
loop_
_entity_poly.entity_id
_entity_poly.type
_entity_poly.pdbx_seq_one_letter_code
_entity_poly.pdbx_strand_id
1 'polypeptide(L)'
;MIFVTITAMYHQHQDVIRENYITLAAHFTADQLYKAHRLQVNELLGVPVIQSIIDGLDFKRTILNSSLVRDITNRLDAQFAKYCNLLTETKKYISSSSQPDWITFRDYRSMMECARITPGYLSYEEQFGTRVNMTSGCLISTKQPSKFLYYAEMNLTSSSVKFLHFNLNSWTFDCILHTNALDSAIRWQYIIGISGPHIEYPAHAIPIHKRRHWGPFLSAALPQKRRVIILIDAGTLLTDMHLAKAKSVAKILLDGAVPGDR
;
A
#
# COMPACT_ATOMS: atom_id res chain seq x y z
N MET A 1 -53.36 -19.62 37.01
CA MET A 1 -53.78 -18.21 37.12
C MET A 1 -54.01 -17.91 38.59
N ILE A 2 -52.97 -17.43 39.28
CA ILE A 2 -53.04 -16.88 40.64
C ILE A 2 -52.04 -15.71 40.63
N PHE A 3 -52.56 -14.50 40.74
CA PHE A 3 -51.77 -13.28 40.87
C PHE A 3 -51.35 -13.15 42.34
N VAL A 4 -50.04 -13.09 42.60
CA VAL A 4 -49.50 -12.69 43.89
C VAL A 4 -48.91 -11.30 43.71
N THR A 5 -49.60 -10.30 44.26
CA THR A 5 -49.13 -8.92 44.36
C THR A 5 -48.08 -8.82 45.45
N ILE A 6 -46.84 -8.54 45.06
CA ILE A 6 -45.75 -8.20 45.99
C ILE A 6 -45.69 -6.67 46.07
N THR A 7 -46.22 -6.12 47.15
CA THR A 7 -45.98 -4.73 47.55
C THR A 7 -44.54 -4.60 48.02
N ALA A 8 -43.66 -4.07 47.14
CA ALA A 8 -42.33 -3.63 47.53
C ALA A 8 -42.46 -2.27 48.23
N MET A 9 -42.27 -2.25 49.56
CA MET A 9 -42.02 -1.02 50.31
C MET A 9 -40.69 -0.44 49.83
N TYR A 10 -40.76 0.64 49.05
CA TYR A 10 -39.61 1.42 48.65
C TYR A 10 -39.17 2.26 49.87
N HIS A 11 -38.11 1.83 50.54
CA HIS A 11 -37.42 2.65 51.52
C HIS A 11 -36.82 3.85 50.79
N GLN A 12 -37.44 5.01 50.97
CA GLN A 12 -36.95 6.28 50.46
C GLN A 12 -35.72 6.68 51.29
N HIS A 13 -34.54 6.23 50.86
CA HIS A 13 -33.31 6.85 51.33
C HIS A 13 -33.28 8.29 50.80
N GLN A 14 -33.47 9.22 51.73
CA GLN A 14 -33.25 10.64 51.53
C GLN A 14 -31.77 10.87 51.26
N ASP A 15 -31.39 10.86 49.98
CA ASP A 15 -30.32 11.70 49.48
C ASP A 15 -30.91 12.52 48.33
N VAL A 16 -31.56 13.62 48.71
CA VAL A 16 -31.89 14.68 47.75
C VAL A 16 -30.56 15.27 47.33
N ILE A 17 -30.00 14.76 46.22
CA ILE A 17 -29.02 15.48 45.44
C ILE A 17 -29.74 16.74 44.99
N ARG A 18 -29.54 17.83 45.72
CA ARG A 18 -29.94 19.17 45.32
C ARG A 18 -29.07 19.53 44.12
N GLU A 19 -29.40 18.98 42.95
CA GLU A 19 -28.81 19.35 41.69
C GLU A 19 -28.90 20.87 41.60
N ASN A 20 -27.74 21.52 41.51
CA ASN A 20 -27.56 22.94 41.66
C ASN A 20 -28.48 23.70 40.69
N TYR A 21 -29.58 24.27 41.17
CA TYR A 21 -30.39 25.23 40.39
C TYR A 21 -29.54 26.42 39.88
N ILE A 22 -28.40 26.68 40.55
CA ILE A 22 -27.38 27.66 40.13
C ILE A 22 -26.63 27.21 38.87
N THR A 23 -26.31 25.92 38.71
CA THR A 23 -25.68 25.40 37.48
C THR A 23 -26.68 25.37 36.34
N LEU A 24 -27.95 25.08 36.60
CA LEU A 24 -29.00 25.14 35.59
C LEU A 24 -29.19 26.56 35.04
N ALA A 25 -29.26 27.57 35.92
CA ALA A 25 -29.31 28.98 35.51
C ALA A 25 -28.06 29.40 34.73
N ALA A 26 -26.88 28.92 35.13
CA ALA A 26 -25.62 29.15 34.39
C ALA A 26 -25.61 28.47 33.01
N HIS A 27 -26.23 27.30 32.87
CA HIS A 27 -26.39 26.63 31.56
C HIS A 27 -27.34 27.39 30.64
N PHE A 28 -28.44 27.94 31.17
CA PHE A 28 -29.35 28.76 30.37
C PHE A 28 -28.70 30.07 29.89
N THR A 29 -27.93 30.73 30.74
CA THR A 29 -27.20 31.95 30.34
C THR A 29 -26.05 31.64 29.38
N ALA A 30 -25.34 30.52 29.56
CA ALA A 30 -24.33 30.06 28.61
C ALA A 30 -24.93 29.73 27.23
N ASP A 31 -26.10 29.08 27.17
CA ASP A 31 -26.80 28.79 25.92
C ASP A 31 -27.29 30.07 25.21
N GLN A 32 -27.82 31.03 25.97
CA GLN A 32 -28.18 32.35 25.42
C GLN A 32 -26.96 33.09 24.86
N LEU A 33 -25.84 33.07 25.58
CA LEU A 33 -24.60 33.71 25.13
C LEU A 33 -24.02 33.02 23.90
N TYR A 34 -24.09 31.68 23.84
CA TYR A 34 -23.67 30.91 22.68
C TYR A 34 -24.52 31.22 21.44
N LYS A 35 -25.84 31.33 21.60
CA LYS A 35 -26.77 31.73 20.53
C LYS A 35 -26.51 33.16 20.06
N ALA A 36 -26.32 34.11 20.98
CA ALA A 36 -26.01 35.50 20.66
C ALA A 36 -24.67 35.63 19.92
N HIS A 37 -23.64 34.92 20.38
CA HIS A 37 -22.33 34.90 19.75
C HIS A 37 -22.39 34.29 18.34
N ARG A 38 -23.15 33.19 18.16
CA ARG A 38 -23.36 32.58 16.85
C ARG A 38 -24.09 33.51 15.88
N LEU A 39 -25.10 34.24 16.33
CA LEU A 39 -25.79 35.26 15.54
C LEU A 39 -24.83 36.36 15.10
N GLN A 40 -24.07 36.93 16.06
CA GLN A 40 -23.11 37.99 15.78
C GLN A 40 -22.01 37.54 14.81
N VAL A 41 -21.47 36.34 15.00
CA VAL A 41 -20.48 35.75 14.09
C VAL A 41 -21.07 35.56 12.68
N ASN A 42 -22.30 35.05 12.57
CA ASN A 42 -22.94 34.86 11.26
C ASN A 42 -23.21 36.20 10.55
N GLU A 43 -23.59 37.24 11.27
CA GLU A 43 -23.77 38.59 10.72
C GLU A 43 -22.45 39.22 10.27
N LEU A 44 -21.41 39.15 11.12
CA LEU A 44 -20.08 39.69 10.82
C LEU A 44 -19.41 38.97 9.63
N LEU A 45 -19.59 37.65 9.54
CA LEU A 45 -19.11 36.86 8.41
C LEU A 45 -20.01 36.98 7.17
N GLY A 46 -21.14 37.69 7.28
CA GLY A 46 -22.06 37.89 6.16
C GLY A 46 -22.70 36.60 5.65
N VAL A 47 -22.79 35.55 6.48
CA VAL A 47 -23.34 34.23 6.08
C VAL A 47 -24.74 34.35 5.47
N PRO A 48 -25.69 35.13 6.05
CA PRO A 48 -27.03 35.29 5.46
C PRO A 48 -26.97 35.99 4.10
N VAL A 49 -26.05 36.95 3.93
CA VAL A 49 -25.88 37.71 2.69
C VAL A 49 -25.31 36.79 1.60
N ILE A 50 -24.25 36.04 1.89
CA ILE A 50 -23.66 35.09 0.95
C ILE A 50 -24.68 34.00 0.58
N GLN A 51 -25.42 33.48 1.56
CA GLN A 51 -26.48 32.50 1.30
C GLN A 51 -27.56 33.10 0.39
N SER A 52 -27.99 34.33 0.63
CA SER A 52 -28.98 35.01 -0.23
C SER A 52 -28.48 35.23 -1.67
N ILE A 53 -27.18 35.52 -1.84
CA ILE A 53 -26.55 35.64 -3.16
C ILE A 53 -26.51 34.29 -3.85
N ILE A 54 -26.08 33.23 -3.16
CA ILE A 54 -26.03 31.86 -3.68
C ILE A 54 -27.44 31.38 -4.05
N ASP A 55 -28.43 31.57 -3.18
CA ASP A 55 -29.81 31.16 -3.43
C ASP A 55 -30.47 31.96 -4.56
N GLY A 56 -30.02 33.20 -4.79
CA GLY A 56 -30.44 34.04 -5.92
C GLY A 56 -29.78 33.67 -7.26
N LEU A 57 -28.77 32.80 -7.26
CA LEU A 57 -28.12 32.31 -8.47
C LEU A 57 -28.74 30.97 -8.89
N ASP A 58 -29.14 30.86 -10.16
CA ASP A 58 -29.66 29.61 -10.71
C ASP A 58 -28.52 28.65 -11.05
N PHE A 59 -28.10 27.86 -10.06
CA PHE A 59 -27.14 26.79 -10.29
C PHE A 59 -27.81 25.61 -10.97
N LYS A 60 -27.25 25.18 -12.10
CA LYS A 60 -27.68 23.96 -12.77
C LYS A 60 -27.52 22.77 -11.81
N ARG A 61 -28.63 22.28 -11.27
CA ARG A 61 -28.66 21.13 -10.38
C ARG A 61 -28.28 19.88 -11.17
N THR A 62 -27.03 19.45 -11.06
CA THR A 62 -26.53 18.21 -11.66
C THR A 62 -27.11 17.02 -10.93
N ILE A 63 -28.10 16.38 -11.53
CA ILE A 63 -28.60 15.07 -11.07
C ILE A 63 -27.55 14.02 -11.47
N LEU A 64 -27.17 13.16 -10.54
CA LEU A 64 -26.32 12.00 -10.81
C LEU A 64 -26.99 11.14 -11.89
N ASN A 65 -26.50 11.26 -13.11
CA ASN A 65 -27.06 10.57 -14.26
C ASN A 65 -26.47 9.16 -14.32
N SER A 66 -27.32 8.14 -14.48
CA SER A 66 -26.91 6.75 -14.68
C SER A 66 -25.99 6.61 -15.90
N SER A 67 -26.10 7.50 -16.89
CA SER A 67 -25.19 7.55 -18.03
C SER A 67 -23.75 7.89 -17.61
N LEU A 68 -23.55 8.79 -16.65
CA LEU A 68 -22.22 9.16 -16.15
C LEU A 68 -21.55 7.98 -15.44
N VAL A 69 -22.32 7.22 -14.66
CA VAL A 69 -21.82 6.01 -13.99
C VAL A 69 -21.38 5.00 -15.04
N ARG A 70 -22.21 4.75 -16.06
CA ARG A 70 -21.86 3.85 -17.16
C ARG A 70 -20.62 4.32 -17.92
N ASP A 71 -20.49 5.62 -18.19
CA ASP A 71 -19.33 6.17 -18.88
C ASP A 71 -18.05 6.00 -18.04
N ILE A 72 -18.13 6.19 -16.72
CA ILE A 72 -17.02 5.94 -15.80
C ILE A 72 -16.65 4.44 -15.80
N THR A 73 -17.63 3.55 -15.70
CA THR A 73 -17.40 2.09 -15.74
C THR A 73 -16.73 1.69 -17.05
N ASN A 74 -17.23 2.14 -18.20
CA ASN A 74 -16.63 1.84 -19.49
C ASN A 74 -15.19 2.34 -19.60
N ARG A 75 -14.89 3.53 -19.05
CA ARG A 75 -13.52 4.05 -19.00
C ARG A 75 -12.61 3.22 -18.11
N LEU A 76 -13.10 2.77 -16.96
CA LEU A 76 -12.36 1.88 -16.07
C LEU A 76 -12.09 0.53 -16.72
N ASP A 77 -13.09 -0.08 -17.34
CA ASP A 77 -12.96 -1.36 -18.03
C ASP A 77 -11.95 -1.29 -19.18
N ALA A 78 -11.97 -0.21 -19.96
CA ALA A 78 -10.97 0.02 -21.01
C ALA A 78 -9.55 0.16 -20.44
N GLN A 79 -9.37 0.83 -19.30
CA GLN A 79 -8.08 0.96 -18.63
C GLN A 79 -7.60 -0.38 -18.06
N PHE A 80 -8.47 -1.15 -17.42
CA PHE A 80 -8.12 -2.48 -16.91
C PHE A 80 -7.79 -3.46 -18.03
N ALA A 81 -8.56 -3.46 -19.12
CA ALA A 81 -8.27 -4.27 -20.30
C ALA A 81 -6.89 -3.94 -20.87
N LYS A 82 -6.53 -2.66 -20.94
CA LYS A 82 -5.20 -2.21 -21.35
C LYS A 82 -4.10 -2.77 -20.45
N TYR A 83 -4.23 -2.65 -19.12
CA TYR A 83 -3.26 -3.23 -18.18
C TYR A 83 -3.13 -4.76 -18.33
N CYS A 84 -4.25 -5.46 -18.47
CA CYS A 84 -4.25 -6.92 -18.69
C CYS A 84 -3.53 -7.31 -19.98
N ASN A 85 -3.74 -6.56 -21.06
CA ASN A 85 -3.05 -6.81 -22.34
C ASN A 85 -1.55 -6.61 -22.20
N LEU A 86 -1.11 -5.51 -21.58
CA LEU A 86 0.30 -5.22 -21.34
C LEU A 86 0.97 -6.30 -20.48
N LEU A 87 0.32 -6.71 -19.39
CA LEU A 87 0.80 -7.81 -18.55
C LEU A 87 0.89 -9.14 -19.32
N THR A 88 -0.06 -9.41 -20.22
CA THR A 88 -0.07 -10.62 -21.05
C THR A 88 1.07 -10.61 -22.06
N GLU A 89 1.32 -9.48 -22.71
CA GLU A 89 2.44 -9.32 -23.64
C GLU A 89 3.79 -9.39 -22.92
N THR A 90 3.93 -8.75 -21.76
CA THR A 90 5.13 -8.88 -20.92
C THR A 90 5.35 -10.33 -20.48
N LYS A 91 4.30 -11.03 -20.03
CA LYS A 91 4.37 -12.45 -19.68
C LYS A 91 4.79 -13.31 -20.87
N LYS A 92 4.21 -13.06 -22.05
CA LYS A 92 4.52 -13.78 -23.28
C LYS A 92 5.97 -13.58 -23.68
N TYR A 93 6.46 -12.34 -23.66
CA TYR A 93 7.86 -12.01 -23.93
C TYR A 93 8.80 -12.73 -22.96
N ILE A 94 8.51 -12.66 -21.66
CA ILE A 94 9.28 -13.37 -20.63
C ILE A 94 9.29 -14.88 -20.92
N SER A 95 8.15 -15.46 -21.25
CA SER A 95 8.01 -16.90 -21.51
C SER A 95 8.67 -17.34 -22.82
N SER A 96 8.74 -16.47 -23.84
CA SER A 96 9.38 -16.77 -25.12
C SER A 96 10.89 -16.54 -25.12
N SER A 97 11.36 -15.61 -24.29
CA SER A 97 12.79 -15.30 -24.12
C SER A 97 13.48 -16.27 -23.14
N SER A 98 12.71 -17.05 -22.39
CA SER A 98 13.21 -17.91 -21.34
C SER A 98 13.54 -19.33 -21.83
N GLN A 99 14.82 -19.62 -21.93
CA GLN A 99 15.31 -20.94 -21.52
C GLN A 99 14.98 -21.11 -20.01
N PRO A 100 14.74 -22.33 -19.49
CA PRO A 100 14.23 -22.58 -18.14
C PRO A 100 15.03 -21.92 -16.99
N ASP A 101 16.26 -21.48 -17.25
CA ASP A 101 17.18 -20.85 -16.28
C ASP A 101 17.51 -19.38 -16.57
N TRP A 102 16.71 -18.65 -17.35
CA TRP A 102 17.04 -17.28 -17.79
C TRP A 102 17.26 -16.27 -16.65
N ILE A 103 16.67 -16.50 -15.48
CA ILE A 103 17.06 -15.79 -14.25
C ILE A 103 18.19 -16.57 -13.56
N THR A 104 19.28 -16.79 -14.28
CA THR A 104 20.51 -17.20 -13.61
C THR A 104 21.11 -15.97 -12.97
N PHE A 105 21.69 -16.13 -11.79
CA PHE A 105 22.40 -15.10 -11.02
C PHE A 105 23.41 -14.23 -11.80
N ARG A 106 23.71 -14.57 -13.06
CA ARG A 106 24.69 -13.91 -13.92
C ARG A 106 24.20 -12.55 -14.42
N ASP A 107 22.94 -12.40 -14.82
CA ASP A 107 22.38 -11.13 -15.31
C ASP A 107 22.10 -10.14 -14.17
N TYR A 108 21.82 -10.68 -12.97
CA TYR A 108 21.70 -9.88 -11.75
C TYR A 108 22.99 -9.23 -11.28
N ARG A 109 24.17 -9.77 -11.64
CA ARG A 109 25.45 -9.22 -11.18
C ARG A 109 25.75 -7.84 -11.77
N SER A 110 25.20 -7.52 -12.94
CA SER A 110 25.42 -6.23 -13.62
C SER A 110 24.35 -5.18 -13.32
N MET A 111 23.21 -5.57 -12.75
CA MET A 111 22.15 -4.62 -12.41
C MET A 111 22.47 -3.87 -11.11
N MET A 112 22.17 -2.57 -11.10
CA MET A 112 22.34 -1.73 -9.91
C MET A 112 21.30 -2.10 -8.85
N GLU A 113 21.74 -2.26 -7.60
CA GLU A 113 20.82 -2.50 -6.48
C GLU A 113 19.98 -1.25 -6.18
N CYS A 114 18.65 -1.38 -6.05
CA CYS A 114 17.75 -0.26 -5.73
C CYS A 114 18.12 0.43 -4.39
N ALA A 115 18.73 -0.31 -3.45
CA ALA A 115 19.17 0.23 -2.18
C ALA A 115 20.47 1.07 -2.26
N ARG A 116 21.24 0.95 -3.35
CA ARG A 116 22.56 1.58 -3.51
C ARG A 116 22.59 2.64 -4.61
N ILE A 117 21.43 3.05 -5.14
CA ILE A 117 21.37 4.05 -6.20
C ILE A 117 21.81 5.41 -5.65
N THR A 118 22.85 5.99 -6.27
CA THR A 118 23.28 7.35 -5.96
C THR A 118 22.23 8.36 -6.47
N PRO A 119 21.84 9.37 -5.69
CA PRO A 119 20.85 10.37 -6.09
C PRO A 119 21.15 11.11 -7.40
N GLY A 120 22.42 11.19 -7.81
CA GLY A 120 22.84 11.82 -9.07
C GLY A 120 22.39 11.09 -10.34
N TYR A 121 21.99 9.83 -10.23
CA TYR A 121 21.45 9.04 -11.36
C TYR A 121 19.92 9.11 -11.45
N LEU A 122 19.24 9.88 -10.60
CA LEU A 122 17.78 9.92 -10.53
C LEU A 122 17.26 11.32 -10.90
N SER A 123 16.31 11.40 -11.83
CA SER A 123 15.55 12.61 -12.17
C SER A 123 14.18 12.57 -11.51
N TYR A 124 13.65 13.73 -11.10
CA TYR A 124 12.28 13.79 -10.62
C TYR A 124 11.31 13.61 -11.79
N GLU A 125 10.40 12.65 -11.67
CA GLU A 125 9.36 12.39 -12.66
C GLU A 125 7.98 12.52 -12.02
N GLU A 126 7.13 13.37 -12.62
CA GLU A 126 5.79 13.68 -12.08
C GLU A 126 4.88 12.45 -12.04
N GLN A 127 4.95 11.60 -13.07
CA GLN A 127 4.19 10.34 -13.17
C GLN A 127 4.38 9.43 -11.95
N PHE A 128 5.55 9.46 -11.33
CA PHE A 128 5.92 8.62 -10.17
C PHE A 128 5.90 9.40 -8.86
N GLY A 129 5.85 10.74 -8.91
CA GLY A 129 5.90 11.62 -7.74
C GLY A 129 7.21 11.50 -6.95
N THR A 130 8.29 11.04 -7.58
CA THR A 130 9.58 10.79 -6.93
C THR A 130 10.72 10.79 -7.93
N ARG A 131 11.96 10.71 -7.42
CA ARG A 131 13.16 10.63 -8.25
C ARG A 131 13.38 9.20 -8.73
N VAL A 132 13.39 9.01 -10.05
CA VAL A 132 13.53 7.72 -10.71
C VAL A 132 14.54 7.83 -11.85
N ASN A 133 14.98 6.70 -12.39
CA ASN A 133 15.74 6.62 -13.62
C ASN A 133 14.93 5.84 -14.66
N MET A 134 14.47 6.54 -15.69
CA MET A 134 13.67 5.99 -16.78
C MET A 134 14.50 5.19 -17.80
N THR A 135 15.83 5.20 -17.71
CA THR A 135 16.70 4.47 -18.66
C THR A 135 16.95 3.02 -18.26
N SER A 136 16.75 2.66 -16.99
CA SER A 136 17.08 1.32 -16.49
C SER A 136 16.17 0.87 -15.35
N GLY A 137 16.01 -0.44 -15.18
CA GLY A 137 15.50 -1.03 -13.95
C GLY A 137 16.55 -1.09 -12.83
N CYS A 138 16.13 -1.47 -11.64
CA CYS A 138 17.02 -1.78 -10.53
C CYS A 138 16.66 -3.14 -9.90
N LEU A 139 17.65 -3.75 -9.26
CA LEU A 139 17.52 -5.05 -8.62
C LEU A 139 17.32 -4.89 -7.12
N ILE A 140 16.40 -5.65 -6.55
CA ILE A 140 16.31 -5.88 -5.12
C ILE A 140 16.72 -7.31 -4.85
N SER A 141 17.93 -7.44 -4.33
CA SER A 141 18.49 -8.69 -3.88
C SER A 141 18.12 -8.91 -2.42
N THR A 142 17.61 -10.09 -2.10
CA THR A 142 17.38 -10.54 -0.72
C THR A 142 18.70 -10.86 0.02
N LYS A 143 19.86 -10.73 -0.65
CA LYS A 143 21.17 -10.88 -0.03
C LYS A 143 21.49 -9.65 0.81
N GLN A 144 21.11 -9.68 2.09
CA GLN A 144 21.98 -9.04 3.07
C GLN A 144 23.37 -9.68 2.99
N PRO A 145 24.46 -8.90 2.94
CA PRO A 145 25.80 -9.43 3.00
C PRO A 145 26.16 -9.72 4.46
N SER A 146 25.73 -10.85 5.02
CA SER A 146 26.35 -11.35 6.25
C SER A 146 26.11 -12.83 6.51
N LYS A 147 27.12 -13.59 6.11
CA LYS A 147 27.66 -14.83 6.72
C LYS A 147 26.81 -16.11 6.62
N PHE A 148 27.48 -17.12 6.04
CA PHE A 148 27.12 -18.53 5.82
C PHE A 148 26.11 -18.76 4.67
N LEU A 149 26.44 -19.40 3.54
CA LEU A 149 27.46 -20.40 3.20
C LEU A 149 28.17 -20.07 1.87
N TYR A 150 29.44 -20.49 1.81
CA TYR A 150 30.38 -20.40 0.71
C TYR A 150 29.83 -21.00 -0.61
N TYR A 151 30.07 -20.32 -1.73
CA TYR A 151 30.69 -20.96 -2.89
C TYR A 151 31.76 -20.02 -3.43
N ALA A 152 32.97 -20.57 -3.47
CA ALA A 152 34.20 -19.95 -3.91
C ALA A 152 34.28 -19.84 -5.44
N GLU A 153 35.28 -19.07 -5.86
CA GLU A 153 35.83 -18.91 -7.21
C GLU A 153 35.05 -17.94 -8.13
N MET A 154 35.64 -16.88 -8.67
CA MET A 154 37.02 -16.69 -9.12
C MET A 154 37.61 -15.36 -8.67
N ASN A 155 38.88 -15.42 -8.29
CA ASN A 155 39.84 -14.33 -8.47
C ASN A 155 39.90 -13.94 -9.95
N LEU A 156 39.65 -12.67 -10.26
CA LEU A 156 40.44 -11.94 -11.25
C LEU A 156 40.59 -10.50 -10.76
N THR A 157 41.77 -10.27 -10.21
CA THR A 157 42.46 -8.99 -10.13
C THR A 157 42.35 -8.19 -11.43
N SER A 158 42.22 -6.89 -11.23
CA SER A 158 42.80 -5.83 -12.04
C SER A 158 42.12 -5.48 -13.37
N SER A 159 41.83 -4.18 -13.45
CA SER A 159 41.93 -3.37 -14.66
C SER A 159 41.09 -3.83 -15.85
N SER A 160 39.84 -3.37 -15.88
CA SER A 160 39.20 -2.83 -17.09
C SER A 160 37.88 -2.18 -16.67
N VAL A 161 37.85 -0.85 -16.69
CA VAL A 161 36.63 -0.09 -16.93
C VAL A 161 36.08 -0.57 -18.27
N LYS A 162 35.18 -1.55 -18.26
CA LYS A 162 34.37 -1.91 -19.42
C LYS A 162 32.99 -1.33 -19.19
N PHE A 163 32.84 -0.08 -19.62
CA PHE A 163 31.58 0.39 -20.19
C PHE A 163 31.15 -0.66 -21.22
N LEU A 164 30.27 -1.59 -20.82
CA LEU A 164 29.68 -2.54 -21.75
C LEU A 164 28.53 -1.83 -22.47
N HIS A 165 28.90 -1.13 -23.53
CA HIS A 165 27.97 -0.86 -24.61
C HIS A 165 27.57 -2.21 -25.24
N PHE A 166 26.26 -2.47 -25.21
CA PHE A 166 25.49 -3.14 -26.26
C PHE A 166 25.97 -4.50 -26.78
N ASN A 167 25.28 -5.55 -26.31
CA ASN A 167 24.95 -6.68 -27.15
C ASN A 167 23.42 -6.67 -27.37
N LEU A 168 22.99 -6.58 -28.62
CA LEU A 168 21.63 -6.21 -29.09
C LEU A 168 20.49 -7.17 -28.72
N ASN A 169 20.74 -8.17 -27.87
CA ASN A 169 19.73 -9.14 -27.43
C ASN A 169 19.39 -9.03 -25.93
N SER A 170 20.15 -8.25 -25.15
CA SER A 170 19.90 -7.99 -23.72
C SER A 170 19.21 -6.64 -23.46
N TRP A 171 19.00 -5.82 -24.52
CA TRP A 171 18.32 -4.53 -24.48
C TRP A 171 16.80 -4.62 -24.55
N THR A 172 16.25 -5.80 -24.83
CA THR A 172 14.81 -5.95 -25.14
C THR A 172 13.92 -5.90 -23.90
N PHE A 173 14.43 -6.24 -22.72
CA PHE A 173 13.66 -6.24 -21.47
C PHE A 173 13.40 -4.83 -20.93
N ASP A 174 14.46 -4.04 -20.76
CA ASP A 174 14.33 -2.62 -20.39
C ASP A 174 13.53 -1.87 -21.46
N CYS A 175 13.66 -2.22 -22.75
CA CYS A 175 12.84 -1.65 -23.80
C CYS A 175 11.33 -1.93 -23.62
N ILE A 176 10.90 -3.11 -23.18
CA ILE A 176 9.46 -3.39 -22.99
C ILE A 176 8.93 -2.65 -21.77
N LEU A 177 9.64 -2.69 -20.64
CA LEU A 177 9.23 -1.97 -19.44
C LEU A 177 9.27 -0.45 -19.64
N HIS A 178 10.26 0.04 -20.40
CA HIS A 178 10.35 1.43 -20.82
C HIS A 178 9.20 1.83 -21.74
N THR A 179 8.94 1.04 -22.79
CA THR A 179 7.83 1.28 -23.72
C THR A 179 6.50 1.35 -22.97
N ASN A 180 6.30 0.45 -22.00
CA ASN A 180 5.15 0.47 -21.12
C ASN A 180 5.11 1.77 -20.29
N ALA A 181 6.21 2.16 -19.67
CA ALA A 181 6.25 3.35 -18.80
C ALA A 181 6.10 4.69 -19.53
N LEU A 182 6.30 4.74 -20.85
CA LEU A 182 5.93 5.91 -21.66
C LEU A 182 4.42 6.15 -21.67
N ASP A 183 3.63 5.13 -21.36
CA ASP A 183 2.21 5.27 -21.11
C ASP A 183 1.97 5.87 -19.72
N SER A 184 1.44 7.09 -19.66
CA SER A 184 1.22 7.80 -18.40
C SER A 184 0.28 7.09 -17.42
N ALA A 185 -0.47 6.09 -17.89
CA ALA A 185 -1.28 5.23 -17.03
C ALA A 185 -0.43 4.27 -16.20
N ILE A 186 0.69 3.78 -16.75
CA ILE A 186 1.50 2.75 -16.09
C ILE A 186 2.45 3.40 -15.09
N ARG A 187 2.39 2.95 -13.85
CA ARG A 187 3.33 3.39 -12.80
C ARG A 187 4.44 2.34 -12.64
N TRP A 188 4.53 1.76 -11.46
CA TRP A 188 5.58 0.82 -11.09
C TRP A 188 5.37 -0.53 -11.77
N GLN A 189 6.44 -1.04 -12.37
CA GLN A 189 6.48 -2.38 -12.95
C GLN A 189 7.51 -3.21 -12.18
N TYR A 190 7.19 -4.48 -11.92
CA TYR A 190 8.08 -5.36 -11.17
C TYR A 190 7.93 -6.81 -11.61
N ILE A 191 9.04 -7.54 -11.54
CA ILE A 191 9.10 -8.98 -11.80
C ILE A 191 9.82 -9.64 -10.65
N ILE A 192 9.22 -10.68 -10.09
CA ILE A 192 9.70 -11.34 -8.87
C ILE A 192 10.00 -12.79 -9.24
N GLY A 193 11.26 -13.17 -9.12
CA GLY A 193 11.68 -14.55 -9.31
C GLY A 193 11.25 -15.43 -8.13
N ILE A 194 11.07 -16.73 -8.39
CA ILE A 194 10.75 -17.73 -7.36
C ILE A 194 11.79 -17.80 -6.23
N SER A 195 13.03 -17.39 -6.51
CA SER A 195 14.15 -17.39 -5.58
C SER A 195 14.21 -16.14 -4.67
N GLY A 196 13.34 -15.15 -4.90
CA GLY A 196 13.26 -13.93 -4.09
C GLY A 196 13.86 -12.64 -4.67
N PRO A 197 14.87 -12.65 -5.58
CA PRO A 197 15.27 -11.46 -6.30
C PRO A 197 14.10 -10.88 -7.11
N HIS A 198 14.00 -9.56 -7.11
CA HIS A 198 13.02 -8.86 -7.95
C HIS A 198 13.62 -7.65 -8.65
N ILE A 199 13.13 -7.43 -9.86
CA ILE A 199 13.48 -6.28 -10.68
C ILE A 199 12.35 -5.27 -10.56
N GLU A 200 12.70 -4.01 -10.38
CA GLU A 200 11.77 -2.90 -10.38
C GLU A 200 12.11 -1.90 -11.49
N TYR A 201 11.08 -1.34 -12.09
CA TYR A 201 11.18 -0.34 -13.14
C TYR A 201 10.13 0.78 -12.94
N PRO A 202 10.49 2.06 -13.13
CA PRO A 202 11.84 2.59 -13.32
C PRO A 202 12.72 2.45 -12.07
N ALA A 203 14.04 2.50 -12.24
CA ALA A 203 14.97 2.38 -11.12
C ALA A 203 14.78 3.53 -10.12
N HIS A 204 14.69 3.22 -8.84
CA HIS A 204 14.52 4.21 -7.79
C HIS A 204 15.06 3.73 -6.44
N ALA A 205 15.29 4.66 -5.52
CA ALA A 205 15.84 4.35 -4.22
C ALA A 205 14.80 3.67 -3.31
N ILE A 206 14.95 2.36 -3.08
CA ILE A 206 14.11 1.59 -2.15
C ILE A 206 14.93 1.15 -0.95
N PRO A 207 14.46 1.45 0.28
CA PRO A 207 15.11 0.95 1.48
C PRO A 207 14.87 -0.56 1.67
N ILE A 208 15.92 -1.27 2.07
CA ILE A 208 16.00 -2.74 2.20
C ILE A 208 14.87 -3.35 3.07
N HIS A 209 14.34 -2.58 4.02
CA HIS A 209 13.33 -3.06 4.97
C HIS A 209 11.88 -3.03 4.45
N LYS A 210 11.61 -2.52 3.24
CA LYS A 210 10.24 -2.44 2.71
C LYS A 210 9.87 -3.67 1.88
N ARG A 211 8.92 -4.47 2.39
CA ARG A 211 8.32 -5.62 1.68
C ARG A 211 7.09 -5.22 0.85
N ARG A 212 7.19 -4.19 0.01
CA ARG A 212 6.05 -3.62 -0.72
C ARG A 212 5.34 -4.64 -1.64
N HIS A 213 6.07 -5.63 -2.13
CA HIS A 213 5.60 -6.54 -3.18
C HIS A 213 5.19 -7.94 -2.69
N TRP A 214 5.24 -8.19 -1.38
CA TRP A 214 4.97 -9.53 -0.82
C TRP A 214 3.51 -9.98 -1.02
N GLY A 215 2.55 -9.10 -0.77
CA GLY A 215 1.12 -9.40 -0.95
C GLY A 215 0.77 -9.78 -2.40
N PRO A 216 1.03 -8.91 -3.40
CA PRO A 216 0.78 -9.22 -4.80
C PRO A 216 1.50 -10.48 -5.28
N PHE A 217 2.74 -10.70 -4.85
CA PHE A 217 3.49 -11.91 -5.17
C PHE A 217 2.80 -13.17 -4.64
N LEU A 218 2.42 -13.19 -3.37
CA LEU A 218 1.77 -14.34 -2.75
C LEU A 218 0.39 -14.60 -3.34
N SER A 219 -0.39 -13.56 -3.65
CA SER A 219 -1.68 -13.70 -4.35
C SER A 219 -1.52 -14.37 -5.72
N ALA A 220 -0.42 -14.07 -6.43
CA ALA A 220 -0.13 -14.66 -7.74
C ALA A 220 0.46 -16.08 -7.63
N ALA A 221 1.36 -16.31 -6.68
CA ALA A 221 2.03 -17.60 -6.48
C ALA A 221 1.11 -18.65 -5.82
N LEU A 222 0.17 -18.20 -4.97
CA LEU A 222 -0.76 -19.04 -4.22
C LEU A 222 -2.20 -18.57 -4.52
N PRO A 223 -2.76 -18.90 -5.70
CA PRO A 223 -4.04 -18.36 -6.15
C PRO A 223 -5.25 -18.94 -5.39
N GLN A 224 -5.06 -20.03 -4.65
CA GLN A 224 -6.13 -20.68 -3.90
C GLN A 224 -6.24 -20.11 -2.49
N LYS A 225 -7.48 -19.92 -2.01
CA LYS A 225 -7.74 -19.50 -0.63
C LYS A 225 -7.28 -20.57 0.35
N ARG A 226 -6.56 -20.17 1.39
CA ARG A 226 -5.97 -21.06 2.39
C ARG A 226 -6.67 -20.92 3.73
N ARG A 227 -6.57 -21.98 4.54
CA ARG A 227 -6.85 -21.93 5.97
C ARG A 227 -5.53 -22.10 6.71
N VAL A 228 -5.11 -21.08 7.45
CA VAL A 228 -3.82 -21.03 8.12
C VAL A 228 -4.03 -21.28 9.61
N ILE A 229 -3.55 -22.42 10.09
CA ILE A 229 -3.55 -22.75 11.52
C ILE A 229 -2.10 -22.66 12.01
N ILE A 230 -1.83 -21.74 12.93
CA ILE A 230 -0.51 -21.60 13.55
C ILE A 230 -0.57 -22.21 14.94
N LEU A 231 0.16 -23.31 15.14
CA LEU A 231 0.34 -23.95 16.43
C LEU A 231 1.69 -23.50 16.99
N ILE A 232 1.66 -22.84 18.15
CA ILE A 232 2.87 -22.44 18.88
C ILE A 232 2.98 -23.35 20.08
N ASP A 233 4.05 -24.15 20.14
CA ASP A 233 4.37 -24.92 21.33
C ASP A 233 4.77 -23.96 22.46
N ALA A 234 4.07 -24.08 23.59
CA ALA A 234 4.29 -23.31 24.81
C ALA A 234 4.68 -24.22 25.99
N GLY A 235 5.28 -25.37 25.70
CA GLY A 235 5.72 -26.34 26.69
C GLY A 235 6.65 -25.75 27.76
N THR A 236 6.70 -26.41 28.91
CA THR A 236 7.35 -25.96 30.15
C THR A 236 8.88 -25.85 30.09
N LEU A 237 9.51 -26.35 29.02
CA LEU A 237 10.97 -26.30 28.80
C LEU A 237 11.42 -25.12 27.92
N LEU A 238 10.50 -24.27 27.47
CA LEU A 238 10.81 -23.12 26.61
C LEU A 238 11.05 -21.85 27.44
N THR A 239 12.14 -21.15 27.14
CA THR A 239 12.41 -19.82 27.72
C THR A 239 11.51 -18.76 27.08
N ASP A 240 11.27 -17.65 27.79
CA ASP A 240 10.52 -16.50 27.25
C ASP A 240 11.09 -15.99 25.92
N MET A 241 12.42 -16.09 25.74
CA MET A 241 13.08 -15.76 24.49
C MET A 241 12.67 -16.69 23.34
N HIS A 242 12.48 -17.99 23.58
CA HIS A 242 12.01 -18.93 22.57
C HIS A 242 10.56 -18.64 22.18
N LEU A 243 9.70 -18.34 23.15
CA LEU A 243 8.32 -17.97 22.89
C LEU A 243 8.22 -16.64 22.13
N ALA A 244 9.04 -15.64 22.46
CA ALA A 244 9.10 -14.37 21.74
C ALA A 244 9.57 -14.54 20.28
N LYS A 245 10.55 -15.42 20.04
CA LYS A 245 10.98 -15.79 18.68
C LYS A 245 9.86 -16.51 17.92
N ALA A 246 9.19 -17.48 18.53
CA ALA A 246 8.08 -18.20 17.91
C ALA A 246 6.92 -17.26 17.54
N LYS A 247 6.55 -16.33 18.43
CA LYS A 247 5.57 -15.27 18.15
C LYS A 247 6.00 -14.35 17.00
N SER A 248 7.29 -14.02 16.93
CA SER A 248 7.83 -13.19 15.84
C SER A 248 7.78 -13.91 14.50
N VAL A 249 8.10 -15.20 14.46
CA VAL A 249 7.96 -16.05 13.27
C VAL A 249 6.50 -16.21 12.86
N ALA A 250 5.61 -16.47 13.83
CA ALA A 250 4.17 -16.54 13.58
C ALA A 250 3.62 -15.25 12.97
N LYS A 251 4.08 -14.09 13.46
CA LYS A 251 3.73 -12.78 12.87
C LYS A 251 4.17 -12.67 11.40
N ILE A 252 5.38 -13.11 11.07
CA ILE A 252 5.88 -13.12 9.68
C ILE A 252 5.02 -14.04 8.79
N LEU A 253 4.59 -15.19 9.31
CA LEU A 253 3.72 -16.11 8.58
C LEU A 253 2.32 -15.52 8.36
N LEU A 254 1.78 -14.83 9.36
CA LEU A 254 0.50 -14.11 9.26
C LEU A 254 0.56 -12.95 8.26
N ASP A 255 1.69 -12.23 8.19
CA ASP A 255 1.91 -11.19 7.18
C ASP A 255 1.92 -11.75 5.74
N GLY A 256 2.02 -13.08 5.58
CA GLY A 256 1.86 -13.79 4.31
C GLY A 256 0.45 -14.27 4.00
N ALA A 257 -0.54 -13.99 4.87
CA ALA A 257 -1.94 -14.25 4.58
C ALA A 257 -2.50 -13.15 3.66
N VAL A 258 -3.27 -13.56 2.66
CA VAL A 258 -3.84 -12.68 1.63
C VAL A 258 -5.32 -12.44 1.93
N PRO A 259 -5.92 -11.29 1.55
CA PRO A 259 -7.37 -11.09 1.70
C PRO A 259 -8.19 -12.25 1.13
N GLY A 260 -8.92 -12.95 1.99
CA GLY A 260 -9.71 -14.14 1.64
C GLY A 260 -9.18 -15.45 2.21
N ASP A 261 -7.94 -15.47 2.71
CA ASP A 261 -7.43 -16.53 3.58
C ASP A 261 -8.13 -16.47 4.96
N ARG A 262 -8.22 -17.62 5.63
CA ARG A 262 -8.86 -17.77 6.95
C ARG A 262 -7.92 -18.34 7.99
#